data_AF-A0A425W7C1-F1
#
_entry.id   AF-A0A425W7C1-F1
#
_cell.length_a   1.000
_cell.length_b   1.000
_cell.length_c   1.000
_cell.angle_alpha   90.00
_cell.angle_beta   90.00
_cell.angle_gamma   90.00
#
_symmetry.space_group_name_H-M   'P 1'
#
loop_
_entity.id
_entity.type
_entity.pdbx_description
1 polymer ?
#
loop_
_entity_poly.entity_id
_entity_poly.type
_entity_poly.pdbx_seq_one_letter_code
_entity_poly.pdbx_strand_id
1 'polypeptide(L)'
;MDQYQKMAGQHLQEMRGQEERTNKKLLALENVIGYTCSASFLLMILAASFAVANITWRIVLIAAGCLIFLIGLVSCLKLEHDAGYYKCPKCGAVYTPTMKAIILAPHIGRSRRMKCPYCGKRAYHKKVLSK
;
A
#
# COMPACT_ATOMS: atom_id res chain seq x y z
N MET A 1 29.49 24.99 -19.55
CA MET A 1 28.77 24.77 -18.26
C MET A 1 27.29 24.49 -18.48
N ASP A 2 26.61 25.20 -19.39
CA ASP A 2 25.18 25.02 -19.69
C ASP A 2 24.79 23.61 -20.16
N GLN A 3 25.57 22.97 -21.03
CA GLN A 3 25.23 21.65 -21.55
C GLN A 3 25.25 20.56 -20.47
N TYR A 4 26.20 20.65 -19.53
CA TYR A 4 26.27 19.74 -18.38
C TYR A 4 25.10 19.94 -17.43
N GLN A 5 24.78 21.20 -17.08
CA GLN A 5 23.62 21.52 -16.24
C GLN A 5 22.31 21.08 -16.89
N LYS A 6 22.17 21.24 -18.20
CA LYS A 6 21.01 20.79 -18.97
C LYS A 6 20.87 19.27 -18.97
N MET A 7 21.95 18.54 -19.23
CA MET A 7 21.95 17.07 -19.16
C MET A 7 21.65 16.55 -17.75
N ALA A 8 22.27 17.14 -16.72
CA ALA A 8 22.01 16.79 -15.33
C ALA A 8 20.53 17.04 -14.96
N GLY A 9 19.96 18.18 -15.38
CA GLY A 9 18.55 18.49 -15.17
C GLY A 9 17.61 17.51 -15.87
N GLN A 10 17.90 17.13 -17.11
CA GLN A 10 17.12 16.14 -17.86
C GLN A 10 17.15 14.77 -17.18
N HIS A 11 18.33 14.30 -16.77
CA HIS A 11 18.46 13.02 -16.07
C HIS A 11 17.69 12.99 -14.74
N LEU A 12 17.72 14.09 -13.97
CA LEU A 12 16.93 14.20 -12.73
C LEU A 12 15.42 14.14 -12.98
N GLN A 13 14.94 14.75 -14.07
CA GLN A 13 13.54 14.68 -14.46
C GLN A 13 13.14 13.27 -14.90
N GLU A 14 13.99 12.58 -15.66
CA GLU A 14 13.76 11.20 -16.08
C GLU A 14 13.71 10.26 -14.88
N MET A 15 14.65 10.37 -13.94
CA MET A 15 14.65 9.55 -12.73
C MET A 15 13.38 9.74 -11.90
N ARG A 16 12.93 10.99 -11.73
CA ARG A 16 11.66 11.29 -11.05
C ARG A 16 10.47 10.64 -11.76
N GLY A 17 10.42 10.77 -13.08
CA GLY A 17 9.36 10.16 -13.89
C GLY A 17 9.37 8.63 -13.81
N GLN A 18 10.55 8.01 -13.73
CA GLN A 18 10.69 6.56 -13.52
C GLN A 18 10.20 6.15 -12.13
N GLU A 19 10.57 6.88 -11.08
CA GLU A 19 10.11 6.63 -9.70
C GLU A 19 8.58 6.67 -9.61
N GLU A 20 7.95 7.72 -10.16
CA GLU A 20 6.49 7.83 -10.16
C GLU A 20 5.80 6.67 -10.88
N ARG A 21 6.32 6.27 -12.06
CA ARG A 21 5.77 5.13 -12.83
C ARG A 21 5.90 3.83 -12.05
N THR A 22 7.04 3.60 -11.40
CA THR A 22 7.27 2.43 -10.54
C THR A 22 6.31 2.42 -9.36
N ASN A 23 6.18 3.54 -8.64
CA ASN A 23 5.24 3.67 -7.52
C ASN A 23 3.78 3.45 -7.97
N LYS A 24 3.36 3.95 -9.13
CA LYS A 24 2.02 3.66 -9.70
C LYS A 24 1.82 2.18 -9.95
N LYS A 25 2.81 1.50 -10.55
CA LYS A 25 2.74 0.06 -10.82
C LYS A 25 2.64 -0.74 -9.52
N LEU A 26 3.44 -0.40 -8.50
CA LEU A 26 3.39 -1.07 -7.20
C LEU A 26 2.02 -0.93 -6.53
N LEU A 27 1.43 0.28 -6.54
CA LEU A 27 0.09 0.51 -5.98
C LEU A 27 -1.02 -0.19 -6.80
N ALA A 28 -0.85 -0.31 -8.12
CA ALA A 28 -1.76 -1.09 -8.95
C ALA A 28 -1.68 -2.59 -8.62
N LEU A 29 -0.47 -3.12 -8.44
CA LEU A 29 -0.25 -4.51 -8.02
C LEU A 29 -0.85 -4.77 -6.63
N GLU A 30 -0.70 -3.83 -5.70
CA GLU A 30 -1.33 -3.92 -4.38
C GLU A 30 -2.85 -4.07 -4.49
N ASN A 31 -3.51 -3.29 -5.35
CA ASN A 31 -4.95 -3.41 -5.56
C ASN A 31 -5.30 -4.80 -6.12
N VAL A 32 -4.54 -5.30 -7.11
CA VAL A 32 -4.76 -6.64 -7.69
C VAL A 32 -4.61 -7.73 -6.63
N ILE A 33 -3.53 -7.70 -5.85
CA ILE A 33 -3.28 -8.65 -4.76
C ILE A 33 -4.40 -8.57 -3.72
N GLY A 34 -4.78 -7.36 -3.31
CA GLY A 34 -5.84 -7.14 -2.33
C GLY A 34 -7.18 -7.73 -2.77
N TYR A 35 -7.61 -7.44 -4.01
CA TYR A 35 -8.88 -7.96 -4.53
C TYR A 35 -8.84 -9.48 -4.72
N THR A 36 -7.77 -10.02 -5.28
CA THR A 36 -7.63 -11.47 -5.53
C THR A 36 -7.60 -12.28 -4.24
N CYS A 37 -6.84 -11.83 -3.24
CA CYS A 37 -6.78 -12.49 -1.92
C CYS A 37 -8.11 -12.41 -1.19
N SER A 38 -8.78 -11.25 -1.22
CA SER A 38 -10.09 -11.06 -0.58
C SER A 38 -11.17 -11.92 -1.24
N ALA A 39 -11.23 -11.95 -2.58
CA ALA A 39 -12.17 -12.77 -3.32
C ALA A 39 -11.95 -14.26 -3.07
N SER A 40 -10.69 -14.71 -3.10
CA SER A 40 -10.34 -16.11 -2.80
C SER A 40 -10.75 -16.49 -1.38
N PHE A 41 -10.49 -15.63 -0.39
CA PHE A 41 -10.87 -15.87 0.99
C PHE A 41 -12.39 -16.00 1.17
N LEU A 42 -13.16 -15.07 0.59
CA LEU A 42 -14.62 -15.11 0.63
C LEU A 42 -15.17 -16.37 -0.05
N LEU A 43 -14.64 -16.74 -1.22
CA LEU A 43 -15.05 -17.94 -1.94
C LEU A 43 -14.79 -19.21 -1.12
N MET A 44 -13.64 -19.31 -0.46
CA MET A 44 -13.30 -20.45 0.41
C MET A 44 -14.22 -20.53 1.62
N ILE A 45 -14.57 -19.40 2.26
CA ILE A 45 -15.53 -19.36 3.37
C ILE A 45 -16.92 -19.82 2.91
N LEU A 46 -17.41 -19.32 1.77
CA LEU A 46 -18.70 -19.70 1.23
C LEU A 46 -18.74 -21.19 0.87
N ALA A 47 -17.69 -21.69 0.20
CA ALA A 47 -17.56 -23.12 -0.12
C ALA A 47 -17.55 -23.98 1.14
N ALA A 48 -16.77 -23.60 2.16
CA ALA A 48 -16.74 -24.30 3.43
C ALA A 48 -18.11 -24.31 4.13
N SER A 49 -18.88 -23.22 4.00
CA SER A 49 -20.18 -23.05 4.65
C SER A 49 -21.31 -23.82 3.97
N PHE A 50 -21.34 -23.85 2.64
CA PHE A 50 -22.47 -24.41 1.87
C PHE A 50 -22.17 -25.73 1.17
N ALA A 51 -20.94 -25.98 0.74
CA ALA A 51 -20.59 -27.10 -0.13
C ALA A 51 -19.93 -28.28 0.62
N VAL A 52 -19.43 -28.07 1.84
CA VAL A 52 -18.68 -29.09 2.59
C VAL A 52 -19.42 -29.51 3.85
N ALA A 53 -19.90 -30.76 3.85
CA ALA A 53 -20.55 -31.38 5.00
C ALA A 53 -19.54 -31.96 6.02
N ASN A 54 -18.36 -32.40 5.56
CA ASN A 54 -17.36 -33.01 6.42
C ASN A 54 -16.58 -31.97 7.22
N ILE A 55 -16.66 -32.01 8.55
CA ILE A 55 -16.11 -30.98 9.43
C ILE A 55 -14.60 -30.79 9.26
N THR A 56 -13.85 -31.87 9.04
CA THR A 56 -12.40 -31.81 8.86
C THR A 56 -12.04 -30.99 7.63
N TRP A 57 -12.69 -31.25 6.49
CA TRP A 57 -12.47 -30.51 5.25
C TRP A 57 -12.95 -29.05 5.34
N ARG A 58 -14.02 -28.79 6.09
CA ARG A 58 -14.49 -27.43 6.36
C ARG A 58 -13.43 -26.61 7.09
N ILE A 59 -12.83 -27.16 8.14
CA ILE A 59 -11.77 -26.48 8.92
C ILE A 59 -10.54 -26.24 8.05
N VAL A 60 -10.13 -27.24 7.26
CA VAL A 60 -8.97 -27.13 6.35
C VAL A 60 -9.16 -26.02 5.32
N LEU A 61 -10.34 -25.91 4.70
CA LEU A 61 -10.64 -24.85 3.73
C LEU A 61 -10.59 -23.45 4.35
N ILE A 62 -11.18 -23.28 5.54
CA ILE A 62 -11.15 -22.01 6.26
C ILE A 62 -9.71 -21.63 6.62
N ALA A 63 -8.93 -22.58 7.14
CA ALA A 63 -7.54 -22.35 7.50
C ALA A 63 -6.68 -21.95 6.29
N ALA A 64 -6.85 -22.63 5.15
CA ALA A 64 -6.17 -22.29 3.90
C ALA A 64 -6.56 -20.90 3.40
N GLY A 65 -7.85 -20.54 3.45
CA GLY A 65 -8.32 -19.20 3.11
C GLY A 65 -7.69 -18.12 3.99
N CYS A 66 -7.68 -18.32 5.31
CA CYS A 66 -7.06 -17.40 6.26
C CYS A 66 -5.56 -17.21 5.97
N LEU A 67 -4.84 -18.29 5.64
CA LEU A 67 -3.42 -18.24 5.32
C LEU A 67 -3.15 -17.39 4.07
N ILE A 68 -3.89 -17.62 2.98
CA ILE A 68 -3.77 -16.84 1.75
C ILE A 68 -4.06 -15.36 2.02
N PHE A 69 -5.13 -15.07 2.77
CA PHE A 69 -5.51 -13.71 3.11
C PHE A 69 -4.44 -13.00 3.95
N LEU A 70 -3.82 -13.70 4.91
CA LEU A 70 -2.75 -13.16 5.74
C LEU A 70 -1.51 -12.78 4.91
N ILE A 71 -1.09 -13.65 3.99
CA ILE A 71 0.03 -13.38 3.08
C ILE A 71 -0.27 -12.16 2.20
N GLY A 72 -1.49 -12.10 1.66
CA GLY A 72 -1.98 -10.96 0.89
C GLY A 72 -1.94 -9.65 1.70
N LEU A 73 -2.43 -9.68 2.93
CA LEU A 73 -2.47 -8.51 3.83
C LEU A 73 -1.07 -7.97 4.11
N VAL A 74 -0.12 -8.84 4.46
CA VAL A 74 1.28 -8.44 4.71
C VAL A 74 1.91 -7.83 3.46
N SER A 75 1.65 -8.43 2.29
CA SER A 75 2.14 -7.94 1.00
C SER A 75 1.56 -6.56 0.68
N CYS A 76 0.26 -6.36 0.90
CA CYS A 76 -0.39 -5.08 0.67
C CYS A 76 0.15 -3.98 1.59
N LEU A 77 0.34 -4.28 2.89
CA LEU A 77 0.92 -3.33 3.84
C LEU A 77 2.34 -2.91 3.46
N LYS A 78 3.15 -3.84 2.99
CA LYS A 78 4.52 -3.57 2.54
C LYS A 78 4.52 -2.70 1.28
N LEU A 79 3.73 -3.05 0.27
CA LEU A 79 3.59 -2.26 -0.95
C LEU A 79 3.07 -0.85 -0.67
N GLU A 80 2.07 -0.71 0.19
CA GLU A 80 1.52 0.58 0.59
C GLU A 80 2.55 1.41 1.38
N HIS A 81 3.44 0.82 2.16
CA HIS A 81 4.49 1.61 2.81
C HIS A 81 5.57 2.05 1.80
N ASP A 82 6.02 1.13 0.94
CA ASP A 82 7.19 1.33 0.09
C ASP A 82 6.88 2.17 -1.16
N ALA A 83 5.63 2.15 -1.64
CA ALA A 83 5.23 2.88 -2.84
C ALA A 83 4.80 4.32 -2.54
N GLY A 84 5.74 5.25 -2.71
CA GLY A 84 5.53 6.69 -2.60
C GLY A 84 5.68 7.25 -1.18
N TYR A 85 5.20 8.49 -0.99
CA TYR A 85 5.42 9.28 0.21
C TYR A 85 4.12 9.91 0.70
N TYR A 86 4.14 10.51 1.89
CA TYR A 86 2.99 11.21 2.45
C TYR A 86 3.28 12.69 2.64
N LYS A 87 2.38 13.53 2.12
CA LYS A 87 2.42 14.98 2.27
C LYS A 87 1.53 15.42 3.44
N CYS A 88 2.11 16.14 4.39
CA CYS A 88 1.37 16.73 5.50
C CYS A 88 0.55 17.95 5.00
N PRO A 89 -0.77 18.01 5.23
CA PRO A 89 -1.58 19.15 4.80
C PRO A 89 -1.36 20.40 5.66
N LYS A 90 -0.69 20.29 6.82
CA LYS A 90 -0.48 21.41 7.75
C LYS A 90 0.83 22.16 7.52
N CYS A 91 1.89 21.47 7.11
CA CYS A 91 3.21 22.07 6.89
C CYS A 91 3.79 21.80 5.49
N GLY A 92 3.12 20.99 4.67
CA GLY A 92 3.59 20.66 3.32
C GLY A 92 4.72 19.63 3.24
N ALA A 93 5.33 19.24 4.36
CA ALA A 93 6.43 18.28 4.40
C ALA A 93 6.03 16.93 3.77
N VAL A 94 6.91 16.39 2.91
CA VAL A 94 6.78 15.10 2.25
C VAL A 94 7.74 14.11 2.89
N TYR A 95 7.23 12.97 3.35
CA TYR A 95 8.04 12.04 4.13
C TYR A 95 7.55 10.61 4.04
N THR A 96 8.43 9.67 4.38
CA THR A 96 8.09 8.25 4.53
C THR A 96 7.67 8.00 5.98
N PRO A 97 6.41 7.61 6.24
CA PRO A 97 5.97 7.26 7.58
C PRO A 97 6.59 5.93 8.02
N THR A 98 6.63 5.66 9.32
CA THR A 98 7.03 4.34 9.82
C THR A 98 5.96 3.28 9.52
N MET A 99 6.35 2.01 9.38
CA MET A 99 5.41 0.87 9.25
C MET A 99 4.29 0.88 10.30
N LYS A 100 4.62 1.14 11.58
CA LYS A 100 3.64 1.22 12.67
C LYS A 100 2.57 2.29 12.41
N ALA A 101 2.95 3.42 11.83
CA ALA A 101 2.01 4.48 11.48
C ALA A 101 1.11 4.08 10.30
N ILE A 102 1.62 3.34 9.31
CA ILE A 102 0.82 2.82 8.20
C ILE A 102 -0.24 1.84 8.71
N ILE A 103 0.15 0.89 9.58
CA ILE A 103 -0.73 -0.16 10.09
C ILE A 103 -1.84 0.41 10.99
N LEU A 104 -1.50 1.34 11.88
CA LEU A 104 -2.44 1.83 12.90
C LEU A 104 -3.27 3.04 12.47
N ALA A 105 -2.86 3.76 11.42
CA ALA A 105 -3.56 4.97 11.01
C ALA A 105 -4.85 4.64 10.23
N PRO A 106 -6.00 5.20 10.63
CA PRO A 106 -7.21 5.17 9.83
C PRO A 106 -6.95 5.78 8.45
N HIS A 107 -7.49 5.15 7.40
CA HIS A 107 -7.31 5.57 6.03
C HIS A 107 -8.64 5.96 5.36
N ILE A 108 -8.57 6.91 4.43
CA ILE A 108 -9.62 7.25 3.46
C ILE A 108 -8.98 7.16 2.08
N GLY A 109 -9.33 6.12 1.33
CA GLY A 109 -8.54 5.72 0.16
C GLY A 109 -7.07 5.54 0.54
N ARG A 110 -6.17 6.27 -0.15
CA ARG A 110 -4.72 6.26 0.11
C ARG A 110 -4.26 7.30 1.15
N SER A 111 -5.18 8.13 1.65
CA SER A 111 -4.84 9.16 2.66
C SER A 111 -4.93 8.57 4.06
N ARG A 112 -3.95 8.85 4.93
CA ARG A 112 -3.89 8.26 6.28
C ARG A 112 -3.84 9.32 7.36
N ARG A 113 -4.57 9.12 8.46
CA ARG A 113 -4.56 10.03 9.61
C ARG A 113 -3.35 9.76 10.51
N MET A 114 -2.29 10.57 10.35
CA MET A 114 -1.01 10.37 11.03
C MET A 114 -0.55 11.63 11.77
N LYS A 115 0.37 11.48 12.72
CA LYS A 115 1.10 12.60 13.35
C LYS A 115 2.27 12.97 12.45
N CYS A 116 2.41 14.23 12.06
CA CYS A 116 3.55 14.70 11.28
C CYS A 116 4.84 14.70 12.12
N PRO A 117 5.95 14.12 11.65
CA PRO A 117 7.22 14.15 12.38
C PRO A 117 7.88 15.55 12.38
N TYR A 118 7.52 16.42 11.44
CA TYR A 118 8.08 17.78 11.33
C TYR A 118 7.31 18.80 12.16
N CYS A 119 5.98 18.81 12.09
CA CYS A 119 5.16 19.83 12.76
C CYS A 119 4.33 19.31 13.95
N GLY A 120 4.36 18.00 14.23
CA GLY A 120 3.66 17.38 15.36
C GLY A 120 2.13 17.32 15.26
N LYS A 121 1.51 18.00 14.30
CA LYS A 121 0.04 18.02 14.11
C LYS A 121 -0.46 16.70 13.50
N ARG A 122 -1.64 16.26 13.91
CA ARG A 122 -2.34 15.10 13.31
C ARG A 122 -3.32 15.55 12.22
N ALA A 123 -3.25 14.94 11.05
CA ALA A 123 -4.18 15.20 9.93
C ALA A 123 -4.22 14.01 8.96
N TYR A 124 -5.12 14.03 7.99
CA TYR A 124 -5.10 13.09 6.86
C TYR A 124 -4.02 13.51 5.85
N HIS A 125 -2.95 12.74 5.79
CA HIS A 125 -1.83 12.99 4.91
C HIS A 125 -2.09 12.31 3.58
N LYS A 126 -1.91 13.05 2.49
CA LYS A 126 -2.16 12.54 1.13
C LYS A 126 -0.93 11.81 0.62
N LYS A 127 -1.14 10.66 -0.03
CA LYS A 127 -0.06 9.96 -0.72
C LYS A 127 0.35 10.71 -1.98
N VAL A 128 1.66 10.88 -2.17
CA VAL A 128 2.31 11.48 -3.35
C VAL A 128 3.35 10.50 -3.88
N LEU A 129 3.59 10.52 -5.20
CA LEU A 129 4.38 9.48 -5.87
C LEU A 129 5.84 9.88 -6.13
N SER A 130 6.14 11.16 -5.98
CA SER A 130 7.48 11.75 -6.00
C SER A 130 7.65 12.59 -4.75
N LYS A 131 8.90 12.73 -4.30
CA LYS A 131 9.31 13.79 -3.38
C LYS A 131 9.31 15.15 -4.07
#